data_AF-A0AAV2T3A9-F1
#
_entry.id   AF-A0AAV2T3A9-F1
#
_cell.length_a   1.000
_cell.length_b   1.000
_cell.length_c   1.000
_cell.angle_alpha   90.00
_cell.angle_beta   90.00
_cell.angle_gamma   90.00
#
_symmetry.space_group_name_H-M   'P 1'
#
loop_
_entity.id
_entity.type
_entity.pdbx_description
1 polymer ?
#
loop_
_entity_poly.entity_id
_entity_poly.type
_entity_poly.pdbx_seq_one_letter_code
_entity_poly.pdbx_strand_id
1 'polypeptide(L)'
;MRAMNGEIDFTEALTMRLDAMKPSSMKVSEFLISRKSSLTPGVRSLINQLRDCGIKVCLVSGGLYPLVSKVAEDVGIPLDNVFSNRLIFAEDGSYAGFDTSAPTCRSNGKALVVGELMKHFHTLVAIVGDGMTDARACPPAEVFIGFGGNVERPAVRAATPYFFHSMNEISKFLKSVGLISERTQ
;
A
#
# COMPACT_ATOMS: atom_id res chain seq x y z
N MET A 1 6.52 -6.80 28.92
CA MET A 1 6.02 -5.45 29.26
C MET A 1 4.66 -5.30 28.59
N ARG A 2 3.63 -4.93 29.35
CA ARG A 2 2.22 -5.13 29.01
C ARG A 2 1.71 -4.07 28.03
N ALA A 3 0.96 -4.52 27.02
CA ALA A 3 0.11 -3.70 26.18
C ALA A 3 -0.92 -2.96 27.03
N MET A 4 -0.89 -1.62 26.98
CA MET A 4 -1.85 -0.74 27.66
C MET A 4 -2.43 0.27 26.67
N ASN A 5 -2.93 -0.20 25.52
CA ASN A 5 -3.85 0.57 24.67
C ASN A 5 -4.48 -0.32 23.59
N GLY A 6 -5.34 -1.26 23.97
CA GLY A 6 -6.44 -1.83 23.12
C GLY A 6 -6.17 -2.39 21.71
N GLU A 7 -4.96 -2.33 21.19
CA GLU A 7 -4.57 -2.72 19.83
C GLU A 7 -3.55 -3.85 19.99
N ILE A 8 -3.92 -5.06 19.55
CA ILE A 8 -2.95 -6.14 19.31
C ILE A 8 -1.88 -5.56 18.36
N ASP A 9 -0.59 -5.75 18.68
CA ASP A 9 0.48 -5.28 17.80
C ASP A 9 0.24 -5.82 16.39
N PHE A 10 0.42 -5.00 15.35
CA PHE A 10 0.09 -5.40 13.97
C PHE A 10 0.79 -6.71 13.58
N THR A 11 2.03 -6.90 14.05
CA THR A 11 2.81 -8.13 13.85
C THR A 11 2.12 -9.33 14.48
N GLU A 12 1.66 -9.20 15.73
CA GLU A 12 0.94 -10.25 16.46
C GLU A 12 -0.40 -10.55 15.79
N ALA A 13 -1.17 -9.53 15.41
CA ALA A 13 -2.43 -9.69 14.71
C ALA A 13 -2.27 -10.33 13.32
N LEU A 14 -1.17 -10.05 12.61
CA LEU A 14 -0.82 -10.72 11.36
C LEU A 14 -0.44 -12.18 11.60
N THR A 15 0.40 -12.43 12.61
CA THR A 15 0.84 -13.78 12.99
C THR A 15 -0.36 -14.67 13.32
N MET A 16 -1.25 -14.21 14.21
CA MET A 16 -2.46 -14.93 14.60
C MET A 16 -3.36 -15.27 13.39
N ARG A 17 -3.54 -14.33 12.46
CA ARG A 17 -4.35 -14.55 11.26
C ARG A 17 -3.74 -15.59 10.33
N LEU A 18 -2.42 -15.53 10.13
CA LEU A 18 -1.73 -16.46 9.25
C LEU A 18 -1.61 -17.86 9.87
N ASP A 19 -1.36 -17.96 11.17
CA ASP A 19 -1.32 -19.23 11.91
C ASP A 19 -2.68 -19.92 11.95
N ALA A 20 -3.77 -19.15 12.01
CA ALA A 20 -5.12 -19.69 11.91
C ALA A 20 -5.46 -20.16 10.48
N MET A 21 -4.98 -19.44 9.46
CA MET A 21 -5.30 -19.73 8.05
C MET A 21 -4.41 -20.85 7.46
N LYS A 22 -3.13 -20.89 7.84
CA LYS A 22 -2.05 -21.72 7.27
C LYS A 22 -2.14 -21.83 5.74
N PRO A 23 -2.05 -20.71 5.00
CA PRO A 23 -2.19 -20.74 3.56
C PRO A 23 -1.01 -21.50 2.94
N SER A 24 -1.28 -22.60 2.24
CA SER A 24 -0.27 -23.29 1.41
C SER A 24 0.01 -22.51 0.12
N SER A 25 1.18 -22.69 -0.49
CA SER A 25 1.52 -22.07 -1.77
C SER A 25 0.49 -22.36 -2.87
N MET A 26 0.00 -23.61 -2.93
CA MET A 26 -1.04 -24.05 -3.87
C MET A 26 -2.35 -23.25 -3.72
N LYS A 27 -2.92 -23.19 -2.50
CA LYS A 27 -4.12 -22.39 -2.20
C LYS A 27 -3.97 -20.91 -2.55
N VAL A 28 -2.79 -20.34 -2.31
CA VAL A 28 -2.52 -18.94 -2.70
C VAL A 28 -2.56 -18.79 -4.23
N SER A 29 -1.95 -19.72 -4.97
CA SER A 29 -1.99 -19.73 -6.44
C SER A 29 -3.42 -19.90 -6.97
N GLU A 30 -4.17 -20.87 -6.43
CA GLU A 30 -5.58 -21.10 -6.79
C GLU A 30 -6.45 -19.86 -6.54
N PHE A 31 -6.24 -19.18 -5.42
CA PHE A 31 -6.93 -17.93 -5.11
C PHE A 31 -6.64 -16.83 -6.13
N LEU A 32 -5.37 -16.67 -6.53
CA LEU A 32 -4.96 -15.66 -7.52
C LEU A 32 -5.50 -15.98 -8.93
N ILE A 33 -5.60 -17.25 -9.30
CA ILE A 33 -6.17 -17.67 -10.60
C ILE A 33 -7.68 -17.47 -10.61
N SER A 34 -8.37 -17.82 -9.52
CA SER A 34 -9.83 -17.80 -9.45
C SER A 34 -10.42 -16.40 -9.27
N ARG A 35 -9.64 -15.40 -8.84
CA ARG A 35 -10.13 -14.05 -8.56
C ARG A 35 -9.38 -12.99 -9.34
N LYS A 36 -10.14 -12.19 -10.10
CA LYS A 36 -9.64 -10.93 -10.67
C LYS A 36 -9.52 -9.87 -9.58
N SER A 37 -8.47 -9.07 -9.65
CA SER A 37 -8.34 -7.89 -8.80
C SER A 37 -9.46 -6.89 -9.13
N SER A 38 -10.12 -6.36 -8.09
CA SER A 38 -11.07 -5.26 -8.25
C SER A 38 -10.30 -3.96 -8.03
N LEU A 39 -9.98 -3.29 -9.14
CA LEU A 39 -9.23 -2.04 -9.11
C LEU A 39 -10.20 -0.87 -8.88
N THR A 40 -9.83 0.05 -7.98
CA THR A 40 -10.57 1.30 -7.80
C THR A 40 -10.65 2.05 -9.15
N PRO A 41 -11.84 2.48 -9.58
CA PRO A 41 -11.99 3.18 -10.85
C PRO A 41 -11.04 4.36 -11.01
N GLY A 42 -10.36 4.43 -12.16
CA GLY A 42 -9.40 5.48 -12.48
C GLY A 42 -7.99 5.28 -11.96
N VAL A 43 -7.70 4.27 -11.12
CA VAL A 43 -6.35 4.08 -10.53
C VAL A 43 -5.27 3.88 -11.59
N ARG A 44 -5.55 3.07 -12.63
CA ARG A 44 -4.62 2.87 -13.76
C ARG A 44 -4.34 4.18 -14.50
N SER A 45 -5.37 4.98 -14.73
CA SER A 45 -5.23 6.27 -15.42
C SER A 45 -4.36 7.23 -14.62
N LEU A 46 -4.59 7.32 -13.31
CA LEU A 46 -3.79 8.15 -12.41
C LEU A 46 -2.33 7.69 -12.38
N ILE A 47 -2.07 6.39 -12.24
CA ILE A 47 -0.71 5.83 -12.26
C ILE A 47 0.01 6.16 -13.58
N ASN A 48 -0.67 6.02 -14.71
CA ASN A 48 -0.09 6.36 -16.00
C ASN A 48 0.23 7.86 -16.10
N GLN A 49 -0.68 8.74 -15.66
CA GLN A 49 -0.43 10.18 -15.65
C GLN A 49 0.77 10.57 -14.78
N LEU A 50 0.91 9.96 -13.59
CA LEU A 50 2.06 10.16 -12.71
C LEU A 50 3.35 9.74 -13.41
N ARG A 51 3.35 8.55 -14.03
CA ARG A 51 4.52 8.02 -14.76
C ARG A 51 4.90 8.87 -15.97
N ASP A 52 3.93 9.35 -16.73
CA ASP A 52 4.14 10.23 -17.88
C ASP A 52 4.83 11.55 -17.46
N CYS A 53 4.63 11.97 -16.20
CA CYS A 53 5.28 13.14 -15.60
C CYS A 53 6.58 12.79 -14.85
N GLY A 54 7.11 11.57 -15.01
CA GLY A 54 8.34 11.13 -14.37
C GLY A 54 8.21 10.82 -12.86
N ILE A 55 6.99 10.80 -12.31
CA ILE A 55 6.76 10.49 -10.89
C ILE A 55 6.80 8.97 -10.70
N LYS A 56 7.67 8.53 -9.79
CA LYS A 56 7.77 7.12 -9.40
C LYS A 56 6.59 6.74 -8.51
N VAL A 57 5.94 5.64 -8.84
CA VAL A 57 4.82 5.09 -8.06
C VAL A 57 5.26 3.78 -7.40
N CYS A 58 5.01 3.67 -6.10
CA CYS A 58 5.26 2.47 -5.29
C CYS A 58 3.97 1.98 -4.63
N LEU A 59 3.85 0.67 -4.41
CA LEU A 59 2.79 0.08 -3.59
C LEU A 59 3.37 -0.32 -2.23
N VAL A 60 2.83 0.23 -1.15
CA VAL A 60 3.23 -0.10 0.23
C VAL A 60 2.02 -0.63 0.98
N SER A 61 2.04 -1.90 1.38
CA SER A 61 0.88 -2.59 1.93
C SER A 61 1.24 -3.50 3.09
N GLY A 62 0.39 -3.53 4.11
CA GLY A 62 0.43 -4.57 5.16
C GLY A 62 -0.17 -5.92 4.71
N GLY A 63 -0.62 -6.01 3.46
CA GLY A 63 -1.10 -7.24 2.84
C GLY A 63 0.02 -8.19 2.44
N LEU A 64 -0.35 -9.27 1.76
CA LEU A 64 0.57 -10.33 1.34
C LEU A 64 1.09 -10.09 -0.08
N TYR A 65 2.39 -10.28 -0.27
CA TYR A 65 3.08 -9.99 -1.52
C TYR A 65 2.44 -10.61 -2.76
N PRO A 66 2.02 -11.89 -2.80
CA PRO A 66 1.42 -12.47 -4.00
C PRO A 66 0.14 -11.74 -4.47
N LEU A 67 -0.62 -11.14 -3.54
CA LEU A 67 -1.82 -10.38 -3.86
C LEU A 67 -1.45 -8.97 -4.35
N VAL A 68 -0.51 -8.33 -3.67
CA VAL A 68 -0.09 -6.96 -4.01
C VAL A 68 0.69 -6.93 -5.32
N SER A 69 1.55 -7.92 -5.59
CA SER A 69 2.28 -8.05 -6.84
C SER A 69 1.33 -8.26 -8.01
N LYS A 70 0.27 -9.03 -7.84
CA LYS A 70 -0.76 -9.20 -8.88
C LYS A 70 -1.44 -7.88 -9.22
N VAL A 71 -1.80 -7.09 -8.21
CA VAL A 71 -2.33 -5.74 -8.42
C VAL A 71 -1.31 -4.85 -9.13
N ALA A 72 -0.03 -4.90 -8.73
CA ALA A 72 1.05 -4.12 -9.33
C ALA A 72 1.20 -4.43 -10.83
N GLU A 73 1.24 -5.70 -11.20
CA GLU A 73 1.25 -6.16 -12.59
C GLU A 73 0.04 -5.63 -13.34
N ASP A 74 -1.15 -5.77 -12.75
CA ASP A 74 -2.38 -5.33 -13.37
C ASP A 74 -2.28 -3.84 -13.67
N VAL A 75 -1.76 -2.97 -12.79
CA VAL A 75 -1.62 -1.52 -13.05
C VAL A 75 -0.28 -1.09 -13.69
N GLY A 76 0.61 -2.02 -13.99
CA GLY A 76 1.90 -1.76 -14.63
C GLY A 76 2.97 -1.13 -13.71
N ILE A 77 2.90 -1.35 -12.39
CA ILE A 77 3.95 -0.95 -11.44
C ILE A 77 5.03 -2.05 -11.40
N PRO A 78 6.33 -1.71 -11.55
CA PRO A 78 7.42 -2.68 -11.41
C PRO A 78 7.41 -3.36 -10.03
N LEU A 79 7.74 -4.65 -9.99
CA LEU A 79 7.73 -5.42 -8.74
C LEU A 79 8.77 -4.93 -7.72
N ASP A 80 9.85 -4.30 -8.18
CA ASP A 80 10.86 -3.64 -7.31
C ASP A 80 10.28 -2.46 -6.54
N ASN A 81 9.12 -1.92 -6.96
CA ASN A 81 8.40 -0.85 -6.29
C ASN A 81 7.25 -1.38 -5.39
N VAL A 82 7.25 -2.68 -5.06
CA VAL A 82 6.22 -3.33 -4.24
C VAL A 82 6.79 -3.73 -2.88
N PHE A 83 6.26 -3.11 -1.84
CA PHE A 83 6.64 -3.32 -0.44
C PHE A 83 5.45 -3.93 0.31
N SER A 84 5.56 -5.20 0.70
CA SER A 84 4.50 -5.92 1.43
C SER A 84 5.03 -7.18 2.10
N ASN A 85 4.18 -7.83 2.92
CA ASN A 85 4.57 -8.98 3.72
C ASN A 85 4.71 -10.24 2.85
N ARG A 86 5.84 -10.95 2.98
CA ARG A 86 6.13 -12.16 2.19
C ARG A 86 5.83 -13.41 3.01
N LEU A 87 5.06 -14.34 2.44
CA LEU A 87 4.87 -15.66 3.03
C LEU A 87 6.12 -16.51 2.82
N ILE A 88 6.44 -17.34 3.79
CA ILE A 88 7.49 -18.35 3.72
C ILE A 88 6.80 -19.71 3.65
N PHE A 89 7.23 -20.54 2.70
CA PHE A 89 6.74 -21.89 2.52
C PHE A 89 7.87 -22.90 2.74
N ALA A 90 7.54 -24.06 3.30
CA ALA A 90 8.44 -25.20 3.31
C ALA A 90 8.56 -25.82 1.91
N GLU A 91 9.48 -26.77 1.73
CA GLU A 91 9.71 -27.45 0.45
C GLU A 91 8.46 -28.15 -0.10
N ASP A 92 7.58 -28.63 0.79
CA ASP A 92 6.30 -29.26 0.45
C ASP A 92 5.18 -28.25 0.11
N GLY A 93 5.48 -26.95 0.14
CA GLY A 93 4.53 -25.88 -0.11
C GLY A 93 3.61 -25.54 1.07
N SER A 94 3.81 -26.17 2.24
CA SER A 94 3.07 -25.84 3.46
C SER A 94 3.52 -24.49 4.04
N TYR A 95 2.61 -23.83 4.76
CA TYR A 95 2.90 -22.56 5.43
C TYR A 95 3.99 -22.73 6.50
N ALA A 96 5.09 -21.98 6.37
CA ALA A 96 6.22 -22.02 7.30
C ALA A 96 6.48 -20.68 8.01
N GLY A 97 5.57 -19.71 7.86
CA GLY A 97 5.69 -18.38 8.47
C GLY A 97 5.61 -17.25 7.45
N PHE A 98 6.08 -16.07 7.85
CA PHE A 98 6.24 -14.92 6.98
C PHE A 98 7.53 -14.18 7.33
N ASP A 99 8.02 -13.38 6.39
CA ASP A 99 9.22 -12.56 6.58
C ASP A 99 8.96 -11.44 7.60
N THR A 100 9.52 -11.61 8.80
CA THR A 100 9.43 -10.65 9.91
C THR A 100 10.48 -9.53 9.83
N SER A 101 11.41 -9.61 8.87
CA SER A 101 12.37 -8.54 8.61
C SER A 101 11.75 -7.40 7.77
N ALA A 102 10.74 -7.72 6.95
CA ALA A 102 10.02 -6.75 6.13
C ALA A 102 9.37 -5.66 7.01
N PRO A 103 9.62 -4.35 6.77
CA PRO A 103 9.07 -3.30 7.61
C PRO A 103 7.53 -3.32 7.68
N THR A 104 6.86 -3.73 6.60
CA THR A 104 5.40 -3.80 6.48
C THR A 104 4.71 -4.77 7.43
N CYS A 105 5.47 -5.59 8.16
CA CYS A 105 4.91 -6.45 9.20
C CYS A 105 4.73 -5.74 10.54
N ARG A 106 5.16 -4.48 10.65
CA ARG A 106 5.11 -3.67 11.87
C ARG A 106 4.08 -2.55 11.77
N SER A 107 3.61 -2.08 12.92
CA SER A 107 2.61 -1.01 13.04
C SER A 107 3.06 0.32 12.39
N ASN A 108 4.35 0.61 12.35
CA ASN A 108 4.96 1.78 11.68
C ASN A 108 5.61 1.44 10.32
N GLY A 109 5.33 0.27 9.76
CA GLY A 109 6.02 -0.25 8.58
C GLY A 109 5.98 0.65 7.35
N LYS A 110 4.82 1.27 7.08
CA LYS A 110 4.67 2.21 5.95
C LYS A 110 5.60 3.42 6.10
N ALA A 111 5.72 3.96 7.31
CA ALA A 111 6.61 5.09 7.61
C ALA A 111 8.09 4.73 7.38
N LEU A 112 8.50 3.53 7.77
CA LEU A 112 9.85 3.03 7.54
C LEU A 112 10.15 2.91 6.04
N VAL A 113 9.25 2.30 5.27
CA VAL A 113 9.39 2.19 3.80
C VAL A 113 9.47 3.57 3.15
N VAL A 114 8.60 4.51 3.53
CA VAL A 114 8.66 5.88 3.01
C VAL A 114 10.02 6.52 3.29
N GLY A 115 10.53 6.39 4.52
CA GLY A 115 11.84 6.92 4.88
C GLY A 115 12.99 6.30 4.08
N GLU A 116 12.92 5.00 3.78
CA GLU A 116 13.88 4.31 2.92
C GLU A 116 13.80 4.80 1.46
N LEU A 117 12.59 4.97 0.92
CA LEU A 117 12.37 5.49 -0.43
C LEU A 117 12.90 6.91 -0.60
N MET A 118 12.64 7.80 0.38
CA MET A 118 13.16 9.17 0.37
C MET A 118 14.69 9.19 0.38
N LYS A 119 15.33 8.33 1.18
CA LYS A 119 16.79 8.21 1.23
C LYS A 119 17.36 7.63 -0.06
N HIS A 120 16.72 6.63 -0.63
CA HIS A 120 17.19 5.94 -1.82
C HIS A 120 17.04 6.78 -3.09
N PHE A 121 15.92 7.50 -3.24
CA PHE A 121 15.65 8.32 -4.42
C PHE A 121 16.00 9.80 -4.25
N HIS A 122 16.45 10.21 -3.05
CA HIS A 122 16.78 11.61 -2.72
C HIS A 122 15.67 12.59 -3.12
N THR A 123 14.42 12.21 -2.86
CA THR A 123 13.24 12.97 -3.27
C THR A 123 12.14 12.92 -2.22
N LEU A 124 11.19 13.85 -2.33
CA LEU A 124 10.02 13.94 -1.47
C LEU A 124 9.03 12.84 -1.82
N VAL A 125 8.30 12.35 -0.82
CA VAL A 125 7.27 11.33 -1.00
C VAL A 125 5.93 11.87 -0.52
N ALA A 126 4.91 11.72 -1.36
CA ALA A 126 3.52 11.83 -0.97
C ALA A 126 2.93 10.42 -0.79
N ILE A 127 2.17 10.20 0.28
CA ILE A 127 1.48 8.94 0.53
C ILE A 127 -0.03 9.10 0.31
N VAL A 128 -0.64 8.12 -0.37
CA VAL A 128 -2.08 8.06 -0.63
C VAL A 128 -2.65 6.82 0.07
N GLY A 129 -3.70 6.96 0.87
CA GLY A 129 -4.30 5.82 1.56
C GLY A 129 -5.59 6.11 2.32
N ASP A 130 -6.27 5.03 2.72
CA ASP A 130 -7.57 5.06 3.39
C ASP A 130 -7.49 4.75 4.90
N GLY A 131 -6.29 4.47 5.42
CA GLY A 131 -6.07 4.00 6.79
C GLY A 131 -5.20 4.93 7.64
N MET A 132 -5.33 4.80 8.96
CA MET A 132 -4.47 5.54 9.89
C MET A 132 -2.99 5.13 9.81
N THR A 133 -2.68 3.93 9.32
CA THR A 133 -1.29 3.52 9.07
C THR A 133 -0.66 4.29 7.92
N ASP A 134 -1.44 4.74 6.95
CA ASP A 134 -1.01 5.65 5.87
C ASP A 134 -0.80 7.06 6.41
N ALA A 135 -1.77 7.57 7.17
CA ALA A 135 -1.67 8.88 7.81
C ALA A 135 -0.44 9.00 8.72
N ARG A 136 -0.16 7.96 9.52
CA ARG A 136 1.01 7.89 10.41
C ARG A 136 2.35 7.78 9.67
N ALA A 137 2.36 7.57 8.36
CA ALA A 137 3.58 7.62 7.54
C ALA A 137 3.90 9.04 7.05
N CYS A 138 3.15 10.05 7.50
CA CYS A 138 3.38 11.47 7.27
C CYS A 138 3.45 12.19 8.64
N PRO A 139 4.65 12.44 9.20
CA PRO A 139 5.99 12.18 8.64
C PRO A 139 6.38 10.69 8.62
N PRO A 140 7.37 10.25 7.80
CA PRO A 140 8.32 11.08 7.04
C PRO A 140 7.84 11.56 5.67
N ALA A 141 6.71 11.09 5.14
CA ALA A 141 6.14 11.68 3.92
C ALA A 141 5.89 13.18 4.13
N GLU A 142 6.01 13.94 3.04
CA GLU A 142 5.75 15.39 3.06
C GLU A 142 4.24 15.69 3.02
N VAL A 143 3.49 14.85 2.32
CA VAL A 143 2.06 15.02 2.10
C VAL A 143 1.35 13.69 2.27
N PHE A 144 0.28 13.70 3.07
CA PHE A 144 -0.69 12.63 3.11
C PHE A 144 -1.96 13.03 2.36
N ILE A 145 -2.33 12.23 1.36
CA ILE A 145 -3.59 12.32 0.62
C ILE A 145 -4.51 11.21 1.11
N GLY A 146 -5.56 11.58 1.83
CA GLY A 146 -6.57 10.65 2.32
C GLY A 146 -7.53 10.23 1.21
N PHE A 147 -7.89 8.95 1.18
CA PHE A 147 -8.80 8.39 0.19
C PHE A 147 -10.01 7.72 0.86
N GLY A 148 -11.21 8.22 0.56
CA GLY A 148 -12.48 7.70 1.09
C GLY A 148 -13.36 6.99 0.06
N GLY A 149 -12.88 6.76 -1.16
CA GLY A 149 -13.72 6.27 -2.26
C GLY A 149 -14.26 4.84 -2.10
N ASN A 150 -13.61 4.01 -1.28
CA ASN A 150 -14.07 2.66 -0.98
C ASN A 150 -14.72 2.58 0.42
N VAL A 151 -14.04 3.13 1.42
CA VAL A 151 -14.50 3.22 2.81
C VAL A 151 -14.05 4.56 3.36
N GLU A 152 -14.99 5.37 3.84
CA GLU A 152 -14.65 6.61 4.54
C GLU A 152 -14.42 6.33 6.02
N ARG A 153 -13.28 6.79 6.54
CA ARG A 153 -12.94 6.67 7.97
C ARG A 153 -12.82 8.07 8.58
N PRO A 154 -13.64 8.42 9.59
CA PRO A 154 -13.61 9.76 10.20
C PRO A 154 -12.23 10.18 10.70
N ALA A 155 -11.47 9.25 11.30
CA ALA A 155 -10.12 9.51 11.79
C ALA A 155 -9.15 9.89 10.66
N VAL A 156 -9.29 9.29 9.48
CA VAL A 156 -8.44 9.58 8.31
C VAL A 156 -8.85 10.89 7.67
N ARG A 157 -10.15 11.17 7.58
CA ARG A 157 -10.67 12.46 7.11
C ARG A 157 -10.16 13.62 7.96
N ALA A 158 -10.08 13.43 9.27
CA ALA A 158 -9.55 14.42 10.21
C ALA A 158 -8.02 14.57 10.16
N ALA A 159 -7.30 13.58 9.63
CA ALA A 159 -5.83 13.56 9.64
C ALA A 159 -5.17 14.36 8.49
N THR A 160 -5.94 14.82 7.51
CA THR A 160 -5.39 15.56 6.36
C THR A 160 -6.39 16.57 5.78
N PRO A 161 -5.92 17.75 5.35
CA PRO A 161 -6.74 18.66 4.55
C PRO A 161 -6.99 18.13 3.12
N TYR A 162 -6.15 17.22 2.63
CA TYR A 162 -6.23 16.63 1.29
C TYR A 162 -6.96 15.29 1.35
N PHE A 163 -8.28 15.31 1.21
CA PHE A 163 -9.11 14.10 1.24
C PHE A 163 -10.02 14.04 0.04
N PHE A 164 -10.05 12.89 -0.65
CA PHE A 164 -10.77 12.71 -1.90
C PHE A 164 -11.52 11.39 -1.94
N HIS A 165 -12.58 11.34 -2.75
CA HIS A 165 -13.46 10.18 -2.91
C HIS A 165 -13.27 9.47 -4.24
N SER A 166 -12.48 10.05 -5.15
CA SER A 166 -12.19 9.43 -6.45
C SER A 166 -10.76 9.67 -6.92
N MET A 167 -10.23 8.75 -7.73
CA MET A 167 -8.92 8.92 -8.38
C MET A 167 -8.90 10.12 -9.34
N ASN A 168 -10.07 10.50 -9.87
CA ASN A 168 -10.24 11.66 -10.73
C ASN A 168 -10.09 12.98 -9.96
N GLU A 169 -10.61 13.06 -8.74
CA GLU A 169 -10.38 14.22 -7.87
C GLU A 169 -8.91 14.38 -7.51
N ILE A 170 -8.23 13.28 -7.18
CA ILE A 170 -6.77 13.30 -6.93
C ILE A 170 -6.04 13.79 -8.19
N SER A 171 -6.36 13.25 -9.37
CA SER A 171 -5.78 13.72 -10.65
C SER A 171 -6.00 15.22 -10.87
N LYS A 172 -7.22 15.73 -10.68
CA LYS A 172 -7.53 17.17 -10.82
C LYS A 172 -6.76 18.03 -9.83
N PHE A 173 -6.67 17.59 -8.58
CA PHE A 173 -5.89 18.29 -7.56
C PHE A 173 -4.41 18.36 -7.96
N LEU A 174 -3.81 17.23 -8.33
CA LEU A 174 -2.40 17.18 -8.76
C LEU A 174 -2.13 18.07 -9.99
N LYS A 175 -3.09 18.20 -10.91
CA LYS A 175 -3.01 19.15 -12.03
C LYS A 175 -3.04 20.60 -11.55
N SER A 176 -3.96 20.92 -10.64
CA SER A 176 -4.10 22.30 -10.12
C SER A 176 -2.87 22.80 -9.37
N VAL A 177 -2.07 21.89 -8.79
CA VAL A 177 -0.80 22.22 -8.12
C VAL A 177 0.43 22.05 -9.04
N GLY A 178 0.21 21.73 -10.33
CA GLY A 178 1.28 21.61 -11.32
C GLY A 178 2.16 20.35 -11.19
N LEU A 179 1.72 19.33 -10.45
CA LEU A 179 2.47 18.08 -10.29
C LEU A 179 2.30 17.11 -11.46
N ILE A 180 1.16 17.15 -12.14
CA ILE A 180 0.94 16.39 -13.38
C ILE A 180 0.37 17.30 -14.47
N SER A 181 0.77 17.05 -15.71
CA SER A 181 0.35 17.86 -16.86
C SER A 181 -1.12 17.61 -17.22
N GLU A 182 -1.80 18.63 -17.73
CA GLU A 182 -2.95 18.38 -18.61
C GLU A 182 -2.42 17.71 -19.88
N ARG A 183 -2.88 16.50 -20.20
CA ARG A 183 -2.59 15.96 -21.54
C ARG A 183 -3.18 16.94 -22.53
N THR A 184 -2.33 17.65 -23.27
CA THR A 184 -2.72 18.30 -24.50
C THR A 184 -3.20 17.19 -25.43
N GLN A 185 -4.50 17.20 -25.76
CA GLN A 185 -5.01 16.39 -26.86
C GLN A 185 -4.39 16.85 -28.17
#